data_AF-A0A967U5F9-F1
#
_entry.id   AF-A0A967U5F9-F1
#
_cell.length_a   1.000
_cell.length_b   1.000
_cell.length_c   1.000
_cell.angle_alpha   90.00
_cell.angle_beta   90.00
_cell.angle_gamma   90.00
#
_symmetry.space_group_name_H-M   'P 1'
#
loop_
_entity.id
_entity.type
_entity.pdbx_description
1 polymer ?
#
loop_
_entity_poly.entity_id
_entity_poly.type
_entity_poly.pdbx_seq_one_letter_code
_entity_poly.pdbx_strand_id
1 'polypeptide(L)' 'MLVTNSLKYSCPNGKSGNILVNMTLVEDNEYRLAISNDGISLPQNIYMPSLKSLGLKLALRLSEQLDGAFNIDVLK' A
#
# COMPACT_ATOMS: atom_id res chain seq x y z
N MET A 1 -3.95 0.18 -9.20
CA MET A 1 -2.47 0.23 -9.23
C MET A 1 -1.82 -0.20 -7.92
N LEU A 2 -2.31 0.21 -6.73
CA LEU A 2 -1.76 -0.29 -5.45
C LEU A 2 -1.96 -1.80 -5.27
N VAL A 3 -3.18 -2.31 -5.50
CA VAL A 3 -3.46 -3.76 -5.50
C VAL A 3 -2.58 -4.51 -6.51
N THR A 4 -2.32 -3.90 -7.67
CA THR A 4 -1.43 -4.46 -8.70
C THR A 4 0.04 -4.53 -8.24
N ASN A 5 0.50 -3.50 -7.52
CA ASN A 5 1.83 -3.54 -6.89
C ASN A 5 1.88 -4.64 -5.84
N SER A 6 0.86 -4.76 -4.97
CA SER A 6 0.77 -5.85 -4.01
C SER A 6 0.84 -7.21 -4.71
N LEU A 7 0.04 -7.45 -5.76
CA LEU A 7 0.09 -8.69 -6.57
C LEU A 7 1.46 -8.99 -7.18
N LYS A 8 2.14 -7.95 -7.68
CA LYS A 8 3.45 -8.10 -8.32
C LYS A 8 4.55 -8.52 -7.33
N TYR A 9 4.44 -8.09 -6.07
CA TYR A 9 5.48 -8.31 -5.06
C TYR A 9 5.11 -9.34 -3.99
N SER A 10 3.83 -9.68 -3.81
CA SER A 10 3.37 -10.58 -2.74
C SER A 10 3.59 -12.06 -3.05
N CYS A 11 3.69 -12.45 -4.34
CA CYS A 11 3.77 -13.85 -4.75
C CYS A 11 5.05 -14.19 -5.55
N PRO A 12 6.26 -13.96 -5.00
CA PRO A 12 7.49 -14.35 -5.69
C PRO A 12 7.59 -15.88 -5.80
N ASN A 13 8.07 -16.36 -6.95
CA ASN A 13 8.34 -17.77 -7.23
C ASN A 13 7.12 -18.71 -7.16
N GLY A 14 5.92 -18.22 -7.53
CA GLY A 14 4.72 -19.05 -7.62
C GLY A 14 4.13 -19.46 -6.27
N LYS A 15 4.57 -18.82 -5.18
CA LYS A 15 3.97 -19.01 -3.85
C LYS A 15 2.59 -18.37 -3.80
N SER A 16 1.68 -19.01 -3.08
CA SER A 16 0.39 -18.41 -2.71
C SER A 16 0.63 -17.28 -1.71
N GLY A 17 -0.14 -16.20 -1.86
CA GLY A 17 -0.16 -15.07 -0.95
C GLY A 17 -1.54 -14.43 -0.98
N ASN A 18 -1.92 -13.83 0.14
CA ASN A 18 -3.15 -13.10 0.36
C ASN A 18 -2.89 -11.60 0.28
N ILE A 19 -3.82 -10.90 -0.37
CA ILE A 19 -3.89 -9.45 -0.32
C ILE A 19 -5.17 -9.11 0.42
N LEU A 20 -5.05 -8.32 1.48
CA LEU A 20 -6.17 -7.78 2.22
C LEU A 20 -6.37 -6.33 1.79
N VAL A 21 -7.59 -6.02 1.37
CA VAL A 21 -8.06 -4.65 1.14
C VAL A 21 -9.13 -4.37 2.17
N ASN A 22 -8.90 -3.38 3.03
CA ASN A 22 -9.80 -3.04 4.12
C ASN A 22 -10.12 -1.54 4.10
N MET A 23 -11.40 -1.21 4.21
CA MET A 23 -11.87 0.16 4.37
C MET A 23 -12.60 0.26 5.71
N THR A 24 -12.15 1.15 6.59
CA THR A 24 -12.70 1.30 7.94
C THR A 24 -13.04 2.75 8.20
N LEU A 25 -14.20 3.02 8.79
CA LEU A 25 -14.50 4.31 9.40
C LEU A 25 -13.68 4.42 10.68
N VAL A 26 -12.82 5.43 10.80
CA VAL A 26 -11.95 5.61 11.98
C VAL A 26 -12.49 6.67 12.93
N GLU A 27 -13.12 7.71 12.39
CA GLU A 27 -13.81 8.79 13.11
C GLU A 27 -14.99 9.30 12.26
N ASP A 28 -15.77 10.25 12.77
CA ASP A 28 -16.87 10.86 12.03
C ASP A 28 -16.36 11.47 10.71
N ASN A 29 -16.81 10.89 9.59
CA ASN A 29 -16.41 11.24 8.22
C ASN A 29 -14.94 10.96 7.84
N GLU A 30 -14.16 10.24 8.66
CA GLU A 30 -12.81 9.81 8.30
C GLU A 30 -12.75 8.33 7.94
N TYR A 31 -12.21 8.02 6.76
CA TYR A 31 -12.07 6.66 6.28
C TYR A 31 -10.60 6.29 6.09
N ARG A 32 -10.23 5.11 6.58
CA ARG A 32 -8.92 4.50 6.34
C ARG A 32 -9.06 3.38 5.33
N LEU A 33 -8.40 3.54 4.18
CA LEU A 33 -8.17 2.46 3.21
C LEU A 33 -6.78 1.86 3.44
N ALA A 34 -6.74 0.59 3.86
CA ALA A 34 -5.50 -0.16 4.06
C ALA A 34 -5.40 -1.29 3.03
N ILE A 35 -4.22 -1.46 2.45
CA ILE A 35 -3.89 -2.58 1.57
C ILE A 35 -2.66 -3.26 2.15
N SER A 36 -2.78 -4.53 2.52
CA SER A 36 -1.68 -5.34 3.05
C SER A 36 -1.54 -6.65 2.28
N ASN A 37 -0.36 -7.25 2.36
CA ASN A 37 -0.08 -8.57 1.80
C ASN A 37 0.76 -9.40 2.77
N ASP A 38 0.58 -10.72 2.75
CA ASP A 38 1.37 -11.69 3.53
C ASP A 38 2.68 -12.14 2.84
N GLY A 39 2.94 -11.62 1.65
CA GLY A 39 4.18 -11.86 0.90
C GLY A 39 5.45 -11.27 1.54
N ILE A 40 6.58 -11.42 0.84
CA ILE A 40 7.90 -10.98 1.33
C ILE A 40 7.86 -9.49 1.72
N SER A 41 8.35 -9.20 2.93
CA SER A 41 8.53 -7.86 3.46
C SER A 41 9.18 -6.96 2.40
N LEU A 42 8.63 -5.76 2.21
CA LEU A 42 9.20 -4.73 1.34
C LEU A 42 10.72 -4.69 1.54
N PRO A 43 11.55 -4.79 0.48
CA PRO A 43 12.99 -4.86 0.65
C PRO A 43 13.46 -3.71 1.55
N GLN A 44 14.32 -3.99 2.53
CA GLN A 44 14.79 -3.01 3.52
C GLN A 44 15.38 -1.72 2.89
N ASN A 45 15.68 -1.74 1.58
CA ASN A 45 16.12 -0.61 0.78
C ASN A 45 14.99 0.17 0.08
N ILE A 46 13.71 -0.01 0.45
CA ILE A 46 12.65 0.96 0.14
C ILE A 46 12.72 2.07 1.21
N TYR A 47 13.90 2.68 1.31
CA TYR A 47 14.18 3.78 2.20
C TYR A 47 13.75 5.10 1.54
N MET A 48 12.48 5.22 1.17
CA MET A 48 11.81 6.50 0.87
C MET A 48 12.43 7.56 -0.10
N PRO A 49 13.41 7.36 -1.02
CA PRO A 49 13.99 8.53 -1.69
C PRO A 49 13.20 8.90 -2.97
N SER A 50 12.33 8.02 -3.44
CA SER A 50 11.45 8.26 -4.58
C SER A 50 10.35 7.22 -4.58
N LEU A 51 9.08 7.64 -4.64
CA LEU A 51 7.95 6.79 -5.01
C LEU A 51 8.23 6.22 -6.41
N LYS A 52 8.96 5.10 -6.52
CA LYS A 52 9.47 4.58 -7.80
C LYS A 52 8.37 4.13 -8.75
N SER A 53 7.22 3.71 -8.23
CA SER A 53 6.10 3.30 -9.07
C SER A 53 5.11 4.44 -9.27
N LEU A 54 4.67 4.60 -10.52
CA LEU A 54 3.57 5.50 -10.88
C LEU A 54 2.33 5.26 -10.01
N GLY A 55 2.08 4.00 -9.62
CA GLY A 55 0.95 3.64 -8.76
C GLY A 55 1.01 4.24 -7.36
N LEU A 56 2.19 4.29 -6.73
CA LEU A 56 2.35 4.93 -5.43
C LEU A 56 2.29 6.46 -5.55
N LYS A 57 2.83 7.05 -6.62
CA LYS A 57 2.68 8.49 -6.89
C LYS A 57 1.23 8.89 -7.04
N LEU A 58 0.43 8.10 -7.76
CA LEU A 58 -1.00 8.34 -7.93
C LEU A 58 -1.76 8.23 -6.61
N ALA A 59 -1.47 7.21 -5.79
CA ALA A 59 -2.09 7.07 -4.48
C ALA A 59 -1.79 8.27 -3.56
N LEU A 60 -0.54 8.74 -3.54
CA LEU A 60 -0.18 9.94 -2.79
C LEU A 60 -0.96 11.16 -3.30
N ARG A 61 -0.97 11.40 -4.62
CA ARG A 61 -1.70 12.55 -5.20
C ARG A 61 -3.20 12.51 -4.93
N LEU A 62 -3.81 11.32 -5.01
CA LEU A 62 -5.24 11.17 -4.70
C LEU A 62 -5.53 11.42 -3.23
N SER A 63 -4.63 11.01 -2.33
CA SER A 63 -4.74 11.33 -0.90
C SER A 63 -4.68 12.85 -0.67
N GLU A 64 -3.70 13.53 -1.29
CA GLU A 64 -3.57 15.00 -1.22
C GLU A 64 -4.83 15.72 -1.75
N GLN A 65 -5.43 15.22 -2.84
CA GLN A 65 -6.66 15.80 -3.42
C GLN A 65 -7.90 15.61 -2.55
N LEU A 66 -7.89 14.61 -1.66
CA LEU A 66 -8.97 14.30 -0.73
C LEU A 66 -8.71 14.85 0.68
N ASP A 67 -7.70 15.70 0.84
CA ASP A 67 -7.26 16.24 2.14
C ASP A 67 -6.91 15.15 3.17
N GLY A 68 -6.44 14.00 2.67
CA GLY A 68 -6.11 12.82 3.46
C GLY A 68 -4.60 12.56 3.56
N ALA A 69 -4.21 11.67 4.47
CA ALA A 69 -2.82 11.24 4.67
C ALA A 69 -2.52 9.89 4.01
N PHE A 70 -1.31 9.75 3.46
CA PHE A 70 -0.81 8.50 2.87
C PHE A 70 0.44 8.01 3.62
N ASN A 71 0.34 6.82 4.21
CA ASN A 71 1.43 6.18 4.95
C ASN A 71 1.74 4.79 4.38
N ILE A 72 3.00 4.37 4.53
CA ILE A 72 3.45 3.00 4.21
C ILE A 72 4.12 2.44 5.47
N ASP A 73 3.59 1.34 5.97
CA ASP A 73 4.12 0.64 7.14
C ASP A 73 4.61 -0.76 6.75
N VAL A 74 5.67 -1.20 7.42
CA VAL A 74 6.13 -2.60 7.39
C VAL A 74 5.82 -3.19 8.75
N LEU A 75 4.79 -4.05 8.81
CA LEU A 75 4.48 -4.81 10.03
C LEU A 75 5.65 -5.76 10.32
N LYS A 76 6.18 -5.70 11.54
CA LYS A 76 7.24 -6.60 12.04
C LYS A 76 6.68 -7.98 12.39
#